data_AF-A0A7W1TJ91-F1
#
_entry.id   AF-A0A7W1TJ91-F1
#
_cell.length_a   1.000
_cell.length_b   1.000
_cell.length_c   1.000
_cell.angle_alpha   90.00
_cell.angle_beta   90.00
_cell.angle_gamma   90.00
#
_symmetry.space_group_name_H-M   'P 1'
#
loop_
_entity.id
_entity.type
_entity.pdbx_description
1 polymer ?
#
loop_
_entity_poly.entity_id
_entity_poly.type
_entity_poly.pdbx_seq_one_letter_code
_entity_poly.pdbx_strand_id
1 'polypeptide(L)'
;MGTLIVPSRGSIYVDANIIIYRVEDIQPFVAAMAPLWDALDKIMCLVTTSELSVLEVLVKLVQQGNMALQTLFHGVMFHTPNFTCIPITRQILQAAAQLRATTGLKTSEC
;
A
#
# COMPACT_ATOMS: atom_id res chain seq x y z
N MET A 1 -9.48 -4.99 -21.04
CA MET A 1 -8.77 -4.43 -19.88
C MET A 1 -9.29 -5.15 -18.64
N GLY A 2 -8.39 -5.63 -17.77
CA GLY A 2 -8.77 -6.35 -16.56
C GLY A 2 -9.21 -5.38 -15.47
N THR A 3 -10.37 -5.63 -14.87
CA THR A 3 -10.88 -4.87 -13.73
C THR A 3 -10.59 -5.63 -12.45
N LEU A 4 -10.11 -4.95 -11.41
CA LEU A 4 -9.90 -5.58 -10.11
C LEU A 4 -11.24 -6.04 -9.52
N ILE A 5 -11.37 -7.32 -9.18
CA ILE A 5 -12.53 -7.85 -8.46
C ILE A 5 -12.24 -7.71 -6.97
N VAL A 6 -13.00 -6.84 -6.30
CA VAL A 6 -12.85 -6.57 -4.88
C VAL A 6 -13.81 -7.48 -4.10
N PRO A 7 -13.34 -8.24 -3.09
CA PRO A 7 -14.22 -9.05 -2.28
C PRO A 7 -15.23 -8.16 -1.53
N SER A 8 -16.47 -8.63 -1.43
CA SER A 8 -17.55 -7.87 -0.77
C SER A 8 -17.38 -7.75 0.75
N ARG A 9 -16.49 -8.56 1.35
CA ARG A 9 -16.09 -8.54 2.76
C ARG A 9 -14.66 -9.10 2.89
N GLY A 10 -13.86 -8.54 3.80
CA GLY A 10 -12.52 -9.04 4.13
C GLY A 10 -11.46 -7.94 4.20
N SER A 11 -10.24 -8.33 4.58
CA SER A 11 -9.06 -7.47 4.55
C SER A 11 -8.29 -7.69 3.26
N ILE A 12 -7.91 -6.60 2.59
CA ILE A 12 -7.14 -6.61 1.36
C ILE A 12 -5.76 -6.04 1.67
N TYR A 13 -4.71 -6.82 1.43
CA TYR A 13 -3.36 -6.29 1.49
C TYR A 13 -3.05 -5.54 0.19
N VAL A 14 -2.56 -4.32 0.31
CA VAL A 14 -2.09 -3.52 -0.84
C VAL A 14 -0.60 -3.26 -0.71
N ASP A 15 0.09 -3.44 -1.84
CA ASP A 15 1.48 -3.06 -1.98
C ASP A 15 1.64 -1.53 -2.05
N ALA A 16 2.84 -1.04 -1.72
CA ALA A 16 3.24 0.36 -1.84
C ALA A 16 2.90 0.97 -3.22
N ASN A 17 3.08 0.20 -4.30
CA ASN A 17 2.87 0.67 -5.66
C ASN A 17 1.42 1.10 -5.91
N ILE A 18 0.45 0.47 -5.25
CA ILE A 18 -0.97 0.82 -5.36
C ILE A 18 -1.22 2.25 -4.89
N ILE A 19 -0.57 2.64 -3.79
CA ILE A 19 -0.68 3.98 -3.24
C ILE A 19 0.05 4.98 -4.15
N ILE A 20 1.24 4.62 -4.65
CA ILE A 20 1.99 5.45 -5.61
C ILE A 20 1.15 5.73 -6.86
N TYR A 21 0.56 4.71 -7.47
CA TYR A 21 -0.24 4.88 -8.68
C TYR A 21 -1.39 5.84 -8.45
N ARG A 22 -2.05 5.77 -7.29
CA ARG A 22 -3.14 6.67 -6.92
C ARG A 22 -2.67 8.10 -6.69
N VAL A 23 -1.56 8.30 -5.99
CA VAL A 23 -1.04 9.63 -5.63
C VAL A 23 -0.43 10.34 -6.84
N GLU A 24 0.24 9.60 -7.73
CA GLU A 24 0.88 10.13 -8.95
C GLU A 24 -0.04 10.10 -10.19
N ASP A 25 -1.29 9.67 -10.03
CA ASP A 25 -2.29 9.51 -11.10
C ASP A 25 -1.80 8.70 -12.32
N ILE A 26 -1.13 7.56 -12.07
CA ILE A 26 -0.48 6.77 -13.12
C ILE A 26 -1.50 5.90 -13.87
N GLN A 27 -1.73 6.24 -15.14
CA GLN A 27 -2.55 5.43 -16.06
C GLN A 27 -1.75 4.26 -16.67
N PRO A 28 -2.40 3.11 -16.96
CA PRO A 28 -3.82 2.79 -16.77
C PRO A 28 -4.16 2.23 -15.38
N PHE A 29 -3.18 2.17 -14.47
CA PHE A 29 -3.32 1.47 -13.19
C PHE A 29 -4.36 2.10 -12.28
N VAL A 30 -4.45 3.44 -12.22
CA VAL A 30 -5.50 4.13 -11.46
C VAL A 30 -6.90 3.72 -11.91
N ALA A 31 -7.14 3.65 -13.23
CA ALA A 31 -8.42 3.23 -13.78
C ALA A 31 -8.73 1.77 -13.44
N ALA A 32 -7.74 0.88 -13.52
CA ALA A 32 -7.90 -0.53 -13.17
C ALA A 32 -8.24 -0.74 -11.68
N MET A 33 -7.79 0.18 -10.82
CA MET A 33 -7.97 0.12 -9.37
C MET A 33 -9.16 0.92 -8.84
N ALA A 34 -9.91 1.62 -9.72
CA ALA A 34 -11.11 2.36 -9.32
C ALA A 34 -12.08 1.55 -8.44
N PRO A 35 -12.36 0.25 -8.70
CA PRO A 35 -13.25 -0.53 -7.83
C PRO A 35 -12.75 -0.68 -6.39
N LEU A 36 -11.43 -0.70 -6.16
CA LEU A 36 -10.85 -0.78 -4.82
C LEU A 36 -11.10 0.49 -4.03
N TRP A 37 -10.84 1.63 -4.67
CA TRP A 37 -11.02 2.95 -4.06
C TRP A 37 -12.50 3.20 -3.79
N ASP A 38 -13.39 2.85 -4.71
CA ASP A 38 -14.84 2.94 -4.52
C ASP A 38 -15.33 2.07 -3.35
N ALA A 39 -14.77 0.86 -3.18
CA ALA A 39 -15.12 -0.04 -2.08
C ALA A 39 -14.60 0.49 -0.73
N LEU A 40 -13.44 1.14 -0.71
CA LEU A 40 -12.90 1.84 0.46
C LEU A 40 -13.77 3.04 0.85
N ASP A 41 -14.14 3.88 -0.11
CA ASP A 41 -14.99 5.07 0.12
C ASP A 41 -16.38 4.67 0.66
N LYS A 42 -16.89 3.52 0.22
CA LYS A 42 -18.16 2.94 0.71
C LYS A 42 -18.01 2.14 2.01
N ILE A 43 -16.82 2.08 2.61
CA ILE A 43 -16.54 1.36 3.87
C ILE A 43 -16.88 -0.14 3.74
N MET A 44 -16.76 -0.71 2.54
CA MET A 44 -17.16 -2.10 2.24
C MET A 44 -16.03 -3.11 2.49
N CYS A 45 -14.79 -2.65 2.49
CA CYS A 45 -13.60 -3.48 2.76
C CYS A 45 -12.65 -2.78 3.73
N LEU A 46 -11.78 -3.58 4.35
CA LEU A 46 -10.61 -3.08 5.07
C LEU A 46 -9.39 -3.21 4.13
N VAL A 47 -8.62 -2.13 4.01
CA VAL A 47 -7.34 -2.17 3.30
C VAL A 47 -6.21 -2.07 4.32
N THR A 48 -5.24 -2.96 4.16
CA THR A 48 -4.07 -3.07 5.01
C THR A 48 -2.81 -2.94 4.18
N THR A 49 -1.79 -2.27 4.70
CA THR A 49 -0.44 -2.28 4.12
C THR A 49 0.60 -2.39 5.25
N SER A 50 1.88 -2.59 4.91
CA SER A 50 2.96 -2.70 5.88
C SER A 50 3.74 -1.39 6.03
N GLU A 51 4.26 -1.10 7.23
CA GLU A 51 5.16 0.06 7.44
C GLU A 51 6.44 0.00 6.58
N LEU A 52 6.87 -1.19 6.16
CA LEU A 52 8.01 -1.38 5.25
C LEU A 52 7.67 -0.84 3.87
N SER A 53 6.49 -1.19 3.34
CA SER A 53 5.99 -0.64 2.08
C SER A 53 5.89 0.89 2.15
N VAL A 54 5.40 1.44 3.27
CA VAL A 54 5.35 2.90 3.48
C VAL A 54 6.74 3.54 3.43
N LEU A 55 7.71 2.95 4.14
CA LEU A 55 9.07 3.45 4.18
C LEU A 55 9.68 3.52 2.77
N GLU A 56 9.50 2.48 1.96
CA GLU A 56 10.02 2.46 0.59
C GLU A 56 9.44 3.57 -0.29
N VAL A 57 8.14 3.86 -0.16
CA VAL A 57 7.51 4.98 -0.87
C VAL A 57 8.05 6.31 -0.38
N LEU A 58 8.09 6.51 0.94
CA LEU A 58 8.55 7.76 1.54
C LEU A 58 9.99 8.08 1.16
N VAL A 59 10.88 7.09 1.13
CA VAL A 59 12.28 7.29 0.68
C VAL A 59 12.31 7.85 -0.74
N LYS A 60 11.53 7.29 -1.67
CA LYS A 60 11.46 7.80 -3.06
C LYS A 60 10.92 9.23 -3.11
N LEU A 61 9.82 9.50 -2.41
CA LEU A 61 9.19 10.84 -2.40
C LEU A 61 10.08 11.92 -1.75
N VAL A 62 10.85 11.55 -0.73
CA VAL A 62 11.83 12.43 -0.09
C VAL A 62 13.02 12.70 -1.02
N GLN A 63 13.55 11.68 -1.69
CA GLN A 63 14.65 11.84 -2.65
C GLN A 63 14.27 12.74 -3.83
N GLN A 64 13.02 12.67 -4.28
CA GLN A 64 12.51 13.52 -5.36
C GLN A 64 12.24 14.98 -4.91
N GLY A 65 12.27 15.27 -3.60
CA GLY A 65 12.02 16.60 -3.06
C GLY A 65 10.60 17.12 -3.27
N ASN A 66 9.66 16.25 -3.68
CA ASN A 66 8.31 16.66 -4.02
C ASN A 66 7.40 16.67 -2.79
N MET A 67 7.44 17.78 -2.05
CA MET A 67 6.64 17.99 -0.83
C MET A 67 5.13 17.83 -1.08
N ALA A 68 4.63 18.19 -2.26
CA ALA A 68 3.21 18.04 -2.59
C ALA A 68 2.78 16.56 -2.64
N LEU A 69 3.60 15.70 -3.27
CA LEU A 69 3.34 14.25 -3.28
C LEU A 69 3.43 13.63 -1.88
N GLN A 70 4.34 14.11 -1.04
CA GLN A 70 4.43 13.65 0.35
C GLN A 70 3.16 13.99 1.14
N THR A 71 2.62 15.20 0.98
CA THR A 71 1.37 15.60 1.61
C THR A 71 0.19 14.77 1.11
N LEU A 72 0.10 14.52 -0.20
CA LEU A 72 -0.95 13.66 -0.77
C LEU A 72 -0.85 12.23 -0.27
N PHE A 73 0.36 11.66 -0.25
CA PHE A 73 0.60 10.33 0.28
C PHE A 73 0.17 10.21 1.75
N HIS A 74 0.53 11.18 2.59
CA HIS A 74 0.11 11.21 3.99
C HIS A 74 -1.41 11.39 4.13
N GLY A 75 -2.04 12.15 3.24
CA GLY A 75 -3.50 12.27 3.12
C GLY A 75 -4.16 10.91 2.89
N VAL A 76 -3.76 10.22 1.83
CA VAL A 76 -4.30 8.90 1.47
C VAL A 76 -4.03 7.86 2.56
N MET A 77 -2.83 7.85 3.14
CA MET A 77 -2.41 6.84 4.11
C MET A 77 -3.14 6.95 5.45
N PHE A 78 -3.26 8.17 5.99
CA PHE A 78 -3.68 8.39 7.38
C PHE A 78 -5.07 8.99 7.52
N HIS A 79 -5.66 9.53 6.45
CA HIS A 79 -7.00 10.12 6.48
C HIS A 79 -8.06 9.30 5.73
N THR A 80 -7.66 8.22 5.04
CA THR A 80 -8.63 7.32 4.39
C THR A 80 -9.24 6.38 5.44
N PRO A 81 -10.56 6.39 5.63
CA PRO A 81 -11.24 5.44 6.50
C PRO A 81 -10.97 4.01 6.05
N ASN A 82 -10.87 3.07 6.99
CA ASN A 82 -10.58 1.65 6.72
C ASN A 82 -9.26 1.37 5.98
N PHE A 83 -8.37 2.37 5.86
CA PHE A 83 -6.99 2.14 5.46
C PHE A 83 -6.13 2.02 6.71
N THR A 84 -5.46 0.89 6.88
CA THR A 84 -4.68 0.58 8.08
C THR A 84 -3.25 0.23 7.72
N CYS A 85 -2.30 0.83 8.42
CA CYS A 85 -0.90 0.44 8.36
C CYS A 85 -0.62 -0.54 9.50
N ILE A 86 -0.16 -1.74 9.18
CA ILE A 86 0.16 -2.75 10.18
C ILE A 86 1.55 -2.44 10.76
N PRO A 87 1.67 -2.28 12.10
CA PRO A 87 2.94 -1.98 12.73
C PRO A 87 3.92 -3.14 12.61
N ILE A 88 5.17 -2.83 12.35
CA ILE A 88 6.21 -3.86 12.24
C ILE A 88 6.75 -4.18 13.62
N THR A 89 6.43 -5.39 14.07
CA THR A 89 6.93 -5.93 15.33
C THR A 89 8.24 -6.69 15.13
N ARG A 90 8.99 -6.87 16.22
CA ARG A 90 10.21 -7.70 16.19
C ARG A 90 9.95 -9.14 15.73
N GLN A 91 8.78 -9.68 16.02
CA GLN A 91 8.38 -11.02 15.58
C GLN A 91 8.20 -11.08 14.06
N ILE A 92 7.56 -10.06 13.47
CA ILE A 92 7.43 -9.94 12.00
C ILE A 92 8.82 -9.84 11.36
N LEU A 93 9.74 -9.04 11.92
CA LEU A 93 11.11 -8.94 11.41
C LEU A 93 11.87 -10.28 11.46
N GLN A 94 11.71 -11.05 12.53
CA GLN A 94 12.35 -12.37 12.64
C GLN A 94 11.76 -13.37 11.64
N ALA A 95 10.44 -13.39 11.47
CA ALA A 95 9.77 -14.24 10.49
C ALA A 95 10.18 -13.87 9.06
N ALA A 96 10.19 -12.57 8.72
CA ALA A 96 10.64 -12.08 7.42
C ALA A 96 12.11 -12.43 7.15
N ALA A 97 12.99 -12.35 8.16
CA ALA A 97 14.39 -12.76 8.02
C ALA A 97 14.53 -14.27 7.71
N GLN A 98 13.72 -15.12 8.35
CA GLN A 98 13.68 -16.56 8.05
C GLN A 98 13.13 -16.84 6.65
N LEU A 99 12.06 -16.16 6.26
CA LEU A 99 11.46 -16.28 4.94
C LEU A 99 12.48 -15.86 3.85
N ARG A 100 13.16 -14.74 4.06
CA ARG A 100 14.20 -14.25 3.15
C ARG A 100 15.40 -15.18 3.04
N ALA A 101 15.84 -15.77 4.15
CA ALA A 101 16.95 -16.72 4.15
C ALA A 101 16.63 -17.99 3.34
N THR A 102 15.35 -18.37 3.22
CA THR A 102 14.91 -19.57 2.53
C THR A 102 14.44 -19.32 1.09
N THR A 103 13.93 -18.12 0.79
CA THR A 103 13.34 -17.78 -0.52
C THR A 103 14.17 -16.79 -1.35
N GLY A 104 15.06 -16.02 -0.73
CA GLY A 104 15.84 -14.96 -1.39
C GLY A 104 15.05 -13.69 -1.73
N LEU A 105 13.80 -13.57 -1.29
CA LEU A 105 12.92 -12.43 -1.55
C LEU A 105 13.44 -11.12 -0.92
N LYS A 106 12.99 -9.97 -1.44
CA LYS A 106 13.35 -8.66 -0.87
C LYS A 106 12.58 -8.42 0.43
N THR A 107 13.13 -7.61 1.33
CA THR A 107 12.54 -7.34 2.65
C THR A 107 11.13 -6.75 2.58
N SER A 108 10.80 -6.00 1.54
CA SER A 108 9.46 -5.45 1.30
C SER A 108 8.42 -6.47 0.85
N GLU A 109 8.87 -7.63 0.39
CA GLU A 109 8.04 -8.72 -0.13
C GLU A 109 7.92 -9.88 0.89
N CYS A 110 8.59 -9.78 2.05
CA CYS A 110 8.63 -10.78 3.12
C CYS A 110 7.76 -10.36 4.31
#